data_AF-A0A7Z7YRY5-F1
#
_entry.id   AF-A0A7Z7YRY5-F1
#
_cell.length_a   1.000
_cell.length_b   1.000
_cell.length_c   1.000
_cell.angle_alpha   90.00
_cell.angle_beta   90.00
_cell.angle_gamma   90.00
#
_symmetry.space_group_name_H-M   'P 1'
#
loop_
_entity.id
_entity.type
_entity.pdbx_description
1 polymer ?
#
loop_
_entity_poly.entity_id
_entity_poly.type
_entity_poly.pdbx_seq_one_letter_code
_entity_poly.pdbx_strand_id
1 'polypeptide(L)'
;AKKIAKEQNLKHHILAMSLLSQLTPNALTQHELSIEDNDDGIPNTFVPARNLLFLSFAGALAYQIHAKHIITGVCETDSSGYPDCRDSFIKSMNVTLSLSMDKDFVIHTPLMWLDKAQTWALSDKLGVLDYI
;
A
#
# COMPACT_ATOMS: atom_id res chain seq x y z
N ALA A 1 -9.97 -0.46 -10.84
CA ALA A 1 -10.08 0.75 -9.98
C ALA A 1 -11.24 1.67 -10.38
N LYS A 2 -11.13 2.55 -11.39
CA LYS A 2 -12.20 3.54 -11.73
C LYS A 2 -13.59 2.92 -11.95
N LYS A 3 -13.66 1.80 -12.69
CA LYS A 3 -14.92 1.09 -12.98
C LYS A 3 -15.58 0.58 -11.68
N ILE A 4 -14.85 -0.20 -10.89
CA ILE A 4 -15.31 -0.74 -9.60
C ILE A 4 -15.76 0.37 -8.65
N ALA A 5 -14.97 1.45 -8.52
CA ALA A 5 -15.35 2.58 -7.66
C ALA A 5 -16.66 3.23 -8.13
N LYS A 6 -16.87 3.36 -9.44
CA LYS A 6 -18.12 3.87 -10.00
C LYS A 6 -19.31 2.93 -9.72
N GLU A 7 -19.13 1.62 -9.89
CA GLU A 7 -20.15 0.60 -9.60
C GLU A 7 -20.56 0.62 -8.12
N GLN A 8 -19.61 0.89 -7.22
CA GLN A 8 -19.84 1.01 -5.78
C GLN A 8 -20.25 2.42 -5.32
N ASN A 9 -20.47 3.35 -6.25
CA ASN A 9 -20.79 4.76 -5.94
C ASN A 9 -19.79 5.45 -5.00
N LEU A 10 -18.50 5.14 -5.16
CA LEU A 10 -17.41 5.69 -4.36
C LEU A 10 -16.68 6.81 -5.12
N LYS A 11 -16.34 7.88 -4.39
CA LYS A 11 -15.45 8.92 -4.90
C LYS A 11 -14.04 8.35 -5.05
N HIS A 12 -13.46 8.45 -6.25
CA HIS A 12 -12.14 7.93 -6.55
C HIS A 12 -11.16 9.08 -6.84
N HIS A 13 -10.11 9.18 -6.01
CA HIS A 13 -9.03 10.14 -6.17
C HIS A 13 -7.83 9.48 -6.85
N ILE A 14 -7.20 10.17 -7.80
CA ILE A 14 -6.00 9.69 -8.49
C ILE A 14 -4.87 10.66 -8.18
N LEU A 15 -3.83 10.15 -7.54
CA LEU A 15 -2.58 10.86 -7.29
C LEU A 15 -1.53 10.30 -8.25
N ALA A 16 -0.99 11.16 -9.11
CA ALA A 16 0.08 10.77 -10.02
C ALA A 16 1.39 10.64 -9.23
N MET A 17 2.01 9.46 -9.28
CA MET A 17 3.19 9.12 -8.47
C MET A 17 4.48 9.12 -9.29
N SER A 18 4.53 9.86 -10.40
CA SER A 18 5.69 9.93 -11.29
C SER A 18 6.95 10.48 -10.61
N LEU A 19 6.83 11.20 -9.50
CA LEU A 19 7.98 11.65 -8.70
C LEU A 19 8.74 10.47 -8.07
N LEU A 20 8.07 9.35 -7.77
CA LEU A 20 8.73 8.18 -7.17
C LEU A 20 9.82 7.60 -8.06
N SER A 21 9.66 7.68 -9.38
CA SER A 21 10.68 7.17 -10.30
C SER A 21 11.97 7.97 -10.27
N GLN A 22 11.97 9.18 -9.69
CA GLN A 22 13.20 9.95 -9.45
C GLN A 22 13.98 9.46 -8.22
N LEU A 23 13.31 8.76 -7.29
CA LEU A 23 13.91 8.27 -6.04
C LEU A 23 14.55 6.89 -6.18
N THR A 24 14.35 6.22 -7.33
CA THR A 24 14.87 4.86 -7.55
C THR A 24 15.87 4.86 -8.70
N PRO A 25 17.12 4.44 -8.50
CA PRO A 25 18.09 4.40 -9.59
C PRO A 25 17.84 3.31 -10.65
N ASN A 26 17.08 2.24 -10.41
CA ASN A 26 17.11 1.05 -11.28
C ASN A 26 15.74 0.60 -11.83
N ALA A 27 15.78 0.17 -13.10
CA ALA A 27 14.75 -0.43 -13.98
C ALA A 27 13.87 0.48 -14.88
N LEU A 28 13.66 1.77 -14.59
CA LEU A 28 12.85 2.65 -15.47
C LEU A 28 13.67 3.66 -16.29
N THR A 29 14.96 3.80 -16.04
CA THR A 29 15.84 4.81 -16.67
C THR A 29 17.09 4.21 -17.33
N GLN A 30 17.42 2.95 -17.09
CA GLN A 30 18.58 2.28 -17.73
C GLN A 30 18.14 0.91 -18.27
N HIS A 31 18.05 0.79 -19.60
CA HIS A 31 17.69 -0.44 -20.33
C HIS A 31 18.82 -1.50 -20.36
N GLU A 32 19.91 -1.32 -19.61
CA GLU A 32 21.16 -2.11 -19.77
C GLU A 32 21.64 -2.84 -18.50
N LEU A 33 20.89 -2.86 -17.41
CA LEU A 33 21.31 -3.60 -16.21
C LEU A 33 20.82 -5.05 -16.29
N SER A 34 21.77 -5.98 -16.36
CA SER A 34 21.54 -7.42 -16.17
C SER A 34 20.84 -7.68 -14.84
N ILE A 35 19.87 -8.59 -14.85
CA ILE A 35 19.19 -9.06 -13.63
C ILE A 35 20.21 -9.91 -12.87
N GLU A 36 20.99 -9.29 -11.99
CA GLU A 36 21.82 -9.99 -11.02
C GLU A 36 21.08 -10.05 -9.68
N ASP A 37 20.96 -11.26 -9.15
CA ASP A 37 20.47 -11.49 -7.79
C ASP A 37 21.49 -10.89 -6.82
N ASN A 38 21.14 -9.75 -6.20
CA ASN A 38 21.94 -9.23 -5.10
C ASN A 38 21.83 -10.19 -3.90
N ASP A 39 22.94 -10.35 -3.18
CA ASP A 39 23.17 -11.26 -2.05
C ASP A 39 22.14 -11.15 -0.89
N ASP A 40 21.30 -10.10 -0.91
CA ASP A 40 20.25 -9.81 0.07
C ASP A 40 18.85 -10.36 -0.30
N GLY A 41 18.70 -11.01 -1.46
CA GLY A 41 17.43 -11.65 -1.87
C GLY A 41 16.29 -10.70 -2.24
N ILE A 42 16.58 -9.40 -2.43
CA ILE A 42 15.61 -8.37 -2.80
C ILE A 42 15.73 -8.05 -4.30
N PRO A 43 14.64 -8.13 -5.09
CA PRO A 43 14.68 -7.88 -6.53
C PRO A 43 15.19 -6.47 -6.89
N ASN A 44 15.96 -6.34 -7.97
CA ASN A 44 16.46 -5.05 -8.50
C ASN A 44 15.38 -4.06 -8.97
N THR A 45 14.11 -4.46 -9.00
CA THR A 45 12.93 -3.58 -9.22
C THR A 45 12.37 -3.00 -7.92
N PHE A 46 13.04 -3.23 -6.79
CA PHE A 46 12.59 -2.77 -5.49
C PHE A 46 12.76 -1.25 -5.37
N VAL A 47 11.63 -0.57 -5.16
CA VAL A 47 11.60 0.83 -4.75
C VAL A 47 11.52 0.85 -3.22
N PRO A 48 12.61 1.17 -2.50
CA PRO A 48 12.57 1.26 -1.05
C PRO A 48 11.54 2.32 -0.60
N ALA A 49 10.89 2.07 0.54
CA ALA A 49 9.94 2.98 1.19
C ALA A 49 8.68 3.33 0.36
N ARG A 50 8.33 2.52 -0.64
CA ARG A 50 7.14 2.76 -1.46
C ARG A 50 5.85 2.83 -0.63
N ASN A 51 5.63 1.89 0.30
CA ASN A 51 4.40 1.91 1.11
C ASN A 51 4.40 3.05 2.14
N LEU A 52 5.57 3.47 2.63
CA LEU A 52 5.70 4.67 3.44
C LEU A 52 5.20 5.90 2.69
N LEU A 53 5.64 6.07 1.44
CA LEU A 53 5.21 7.19 0.63
C LEU A 53 3.71 7.10 0.34
N PHE A 54 3.19 5.94 -0.06
CA PHE A 54 1.76 5.75 -0.28
C PHE A 54 0.91 6.08 0.95
N LEU A 55 1.29 5.61 2.13
CA LEU A 55 0.57 5.93 3.37
C LEU A 55 0.68 7.40 3.75
N SER A 56 1.81 8.05 3.45
CA SER A 56 1.99 9.50 3.64
C SER A 56 1.02 10.30 2.77
N PHE A 57 0.92 9.96 1.48
CA PHE A 57 -0.02 10.61 0.57
C PHE A 57 -1.48 10.30 0.93
N ALA A 58 -1.78 9.05 1.31
CA ALA A 58 -3.11 8.66 1.76
C ALA A 58 -3.52 9.42 3.03
N GLY A 59 -2.61 9.59 3.99
CA GLY A 59 -2.83 10.39 5.19
C GLY A 59 -3.07 11.87 4.88
N ALA A 60 -2.25 12.47 4.02
CA ALA A 60 -2.46 13.85 3.58
C ALA A 60 -3.80 14.04 2.86
N LEU A 61 -4.20 13.10 2.00
CA LEU A 61 -5.51 13.12 1.37
C LEU A 61 -6.64 12.94 2.39
N ALA A 62 -6.50 12.00 3.33
CA ALA A 62 -7.46 11.74 4.39
C ALA A 62 -7.70 13.00 5.24
N TYR A 63 -6.64 13.74 5.56
CA TYR A 63 -6.74 15.04 6.23
C TYR A 63 -7.63 16.03 5.46
N GLN A 64 -7.37 16.20 4.16
CA GLN A 64 -8.09 17.15 3.30
C GLN A 64 -9.57 16.80 3.13
N ILE A 65 -9.91 15.52 3.15
CA ILE A 65 -11.29 15.05 3.04
C ILE A 65 -11.96 14.76 4.39
N HIS A 66 -11.29 15.09 5.50
CA HIS A 66 -11.74 14.84 6.87
C HIS A 66 -12.05 13.36 7.19
N ALA A 67 -11.30 12.44 6.60
CA ALA A 67 -11.40 11.02 6.90
C ALA A 67 -10.53 10.63 8.11
N LYS A 68 -11.13 9.96 9.10
CA LYS A 68 -10.43 9.40 10.26
C LYS A 68 -9.73 8.07 9.94
N HIS A 69 -10.38 7.26 9.10
CA HIS A 69 -9.99 5.88 8.84
C HIS A 69 -9.31 5.76 7.48
N ILE A 70 -8.15 5.12 7.47
CA ILE A 70 -7.38 4.79 6.27
C ILE A 70 -7.35 3.27 6.19
N ILE A 71 -7.75 2.68 5.07
CA ILE A 71 -7.76 1.23 4.89
C ILE A 71 -6.74 0.88 3.81
N THR A 72 -5.90 -0.10 4.08
CA THR A 72 -4.91 -0.60 3.12
C THR A 72 -4.90 -2.13 3.09
N GLY A 73 -4.72 -2.69 1.90
CA GLY A 73 -4.68 -4.13 1.67
C GLY A 73 -3.30 -4.76 1.87
N VAL A 74 -2.34 -4.05 2.48
CA VAL A 74 -1.04 -4.64 2.81
C VAL A 74 -1.21 -5.82 3.75
N CYS A 75 -0.37 -6.82 3.54
CA CYS A 75 -0.42 -8.11 4.20
C CYS A 75 1.03 -8.55 4.48
N GLU A 76 1.30 -9.09 5.67
CA GLU A 76 2.64 -9.56 6.04
C GLU A 76 2.89 -10.98 5.53
N THR A 77 1.86 -11.84 5.55
CA THR A 77 1.96 -13.28 5.23
C THR A 77 2.22 -13.60 3.77
N ASP A 78 1.88 -12.70 2.84
CA ASP A 78 2.15 -12.83 1.41
C ASP A 78 3.19 -11.82 0.89
N SER A 79 3.77 -11.01 1.79
CA SER A 79 4.84 -10.09 1.41
C SER A 79 6.14 -10.86 1.22
N SER A 80 6.89 -10.55 0.17
CA SER A 80 8.22 -11.12 -0.12
C SER A 80 9.30 -10.69 0.90
N GLY A 81 8.95 -10.53 2.19
CA GLY A 81 9.83 -10.08 3.27
C GLY A 81 9.91 -8.56 3.44
N TYR A 82 9.13 -7.77 2.68
CA TYR A 82 9.25 -6.32 2.68
C TYR A 82 8.95 -5.69 4.06
N PRO A 83 9.89 -4.91 4.63
CA PRO A 83 9.72 -4.35 5.97
C PRO A 83 8.59 -3.33 6.07
N ASP A 84 8.24 -2.67 4.95
CA ASP A 84 7.17 -1.66 4.86
C ASP A 84 5.76 -2.26 4.63
N CYS A 85 5.62 -3.59 4.74
CA CYS A 85 4.32 -4.27 4.80
C CYS A 85 3.97 -4.80 6.19
N ARG A 86 4.94 -4.81 7.13
CA ARG A 86 4.78 -5.45 8.44
C ARG A 86 3.83 -4.68 9.35
N ASP A 87 3.15 -5.38 10.23
CA ASP A 87 2.25 -4.77 11.23
C ASP A 87 2.95 -3.72 12.10
N SER A 88 4.20 -3.97 12.49
CA SER A 88 5.01 -3.04 13.28
C SER A 88 5.24 -1.70 12.55
N PHE A 89 5.53 -1.76 11.24
CA PHE A 89 5.65 -0.58 10.40
C PHE A 89 4.32 0.17 10.30
N ILE A 90 3.21 -0.53 10.04
CA ILE A 90 1.89 0.11 9.92
C ILE A 90 1.47 0.81 11.21
N LYS A 91 1.69 0.17 12.36
CA LYS A 91 1.44 0.77 13.68
C LYS A 91 2.29 2.02 13.91
N SER A 92 3.58 1.97 13.59
CA SER A 92 4.47 3.14 13.68
C SER A 92 4.00 4.25 12.75
N MET A 93 3.63 3.92 11.51
CA MET A 93 3.17 4.88 10.52
C MET A 93 1.86 5.56 10.95
N ASN A 94 0.94 4.83 11.59
CA ASN A 94 -0.27 5.42 12.15
C ASN A 94 0.06 6.53 13.16
N VAL A 95 0.97 6.24 14.10
CA VAL A 95 1.43 7.22 15.08
C VAL A 95 2.09 8.41 14.39
N THR A 96 3.00 8.16 13.43
CA THR A 96 3.66 9.22 12.66
C THR A 96 2.67 10.13 11.95
N LEU A 97 1.67 9.57 11.25
CA LEU A 97 0.65 10.37 10.56
C LEU A 97 -0.14 11.22 11.55
N SER A 98 -0.60 10.61 12.64
CA SER A 98 -1.40 11.30 13.64
C SER A 98 -0.66 12.48 14.27
N LEU A 99 0.61 12.29 14.63
CA LEU A 99 1.46 13.34 15.18
C LEU A 99 1.79 14.42 14.14
N SER A 100 2.02 14.03 12.88
CA SER A 100 2.42 14.98 11.83
C SER A 100 1.34 16.00 11.47
N MET A 101 0.08 15.67 11.75
CA MET A 101 -1.09 16.44 11.32
C MET A 101 -2.03 16.82 12.47
N ASP A 102 -1.68 16.50 13.72
CA ASP A 102 -2.50 16.71 14.92
C ASP A 102 -3.94 16.18 14.74
N LYS A 103 -4.03 14.90 14.32
CA LYS A 103 -5.29 14.20 14.08
C LYS A 103 -5.22 12.74 14.52
N ASP A 104 -6.31 12.22 15.08
CA ASP A 104 -6.40 10.82 15.48
C ASP A 104 -6.73 9.90 14.28
N PHE A 105 -5.74 9.63 13.43
CA PHE A 105 -5.90 8.65 12.35
C PHE A 105 -5.92 7.20 12.88
N VAL A 106 -6.62 6.35 12.13
CA VAL A 106 -6.63 4.90 12.33
C VAL A 106 -6.41 4.20 10.99
N ILE A 107 -5.27 3.54 10.84
CA ILE A 107 -4.92 2.69 9.70
C ILE A 107 -5.43 1.27 9.98
N HIS A 108 -6.26 0.75 9.07
CA HIS A 108 -6.78 -0.61 9.10
C HIS A 108 -6.10 -1.47 8.04
N THR A 109 -5.68 -2.66 8.45
CA THR A 109 -5.08 -3.69 7.60
C THR A 109 -5.87 -5.00 7.71
N PRO A 110 -7.10 -5.06 7.14
CA PRO A 110 -8.00 -6.20 7.32
C PRO A 110 -7.41 -7.53 6.79
N LEU A 111 -6.40 -7.45 5.93
CA LEU A 111 -5.73 -8.62 5.33
C LEU A 111 -4.39 -8.95 6.00
N MET A 112 -3.97 -8.24 7.05
CA MET A 112 -2.62 -8.35 7.63
C MET A 112 -2.19 -9.79 7.93
N TRP A 113 -3.14 -10.57 8.45
CA TRP A 113 -2.94 -11.94 8.93
C TRP A 113 -3.65 -12.98 8.08
N LEU A 114 -4.12 -12.60 6.88
CA LEU A 114 -4.82 -13.52 5.99
C LEU A 114 -3.89 -14.00 4.89
N ASP A 115 -3.85 -15.31 4.67
CA ASP A 115 -3.27 -15.87 3.47
C ASP A 115 -4.18 -15.65 2.24
N LYS A 116 -3.70 -16.08 1.06
CA LYS A 116 -4.46 -15.98 -0.19
C LYS A 116 -5.80 -16.70 -0.10
N ALA A 117 -5.84 -17.94 0.39
CA ALA A 117 -7.07 -18.73 0.45
C ALA A 117 -8.10 -18.08 1.39
N GLN A 118 -7.64 -17.55 2.52
CA GLN A 118 -8.47 -16.82 3.49
C GLN A 118 -8.98 -15.49 2.91
N THR A 119 -8.18 -14.81 2.07
CA THR A 119 -8.62 -13.59 1.37
C THR A 119 -9.73 -13.91 0.36
N TRP A 120 -9.62 -15.01 -0.39
CA TRP A 120 -10.69 -15.50 -1.27
C TRP A 120 -11.96 -15.86 -0.47
N ALA A 121 -11.81 -16.59 0.63
CA ALA A 121 -12.93 -16.96 1.50
C ALA A 121 -13.61 -15.74 2.12
N LEU A 122 -12.86 -14.69 2.46
CA LEU A 122 -13.42 -13.43 2.95
C LEU A 122 -14.30 -12.75 1.89
N SER A 123 -13.85 -12.73 0.64
CA SER A 123 -14.61 -12.12 -0.47
C SER A 123 -15.87 -12.90 -0.81
N ASP A 124 -15.82 -14.23 -0.77
CA ASP A 124 -16.99 -15.09 -0.89
C ASP A 124 -18.00 -14.84 0.25
N LYS A 125 -17.52 -14.79 1.50
CA LYS A 125 -18.34 -14.46 2.67
C LYS A 125 -19.02 -13.09 2.57
N LEU A 126 -18.36 -12.12 1.95
CA LEU A 126 -18.89 -10.78 1.73
C LEU A 126 -19.81 -10.70 0.50
N GLY A 127 -19.97 -11.78 -0.28
CA GLY A 127 -20.78 -11.82 -1.49
C GLY A 127 -20.23 -10.98 -2.63
N VAL A 128 -18.92 -10.77 -2.66
CA VAL A 128 -18.21 -9.88 -3.61
C VAL A 128 -17.12 -10.61 -4.38
N LEU A 129 -17.21 -11.94 -4.47
CA LEU A 129 -16.24 -12.80 -5.15
C LEU A 129 -16.01 -12.36 -6.61
N ASP A 130 -17.05 -11.88 -7.28
CA ASP A 130 -17.01 -11.44 -8.69
C ASP A 130 -16.07 -10.23 -8.94
N TYR A 131 -15.58 -9.57 -7.89
CA TYR A 131 -14.62 -8.46 -8.00
C TYR A 131 -13.15 -8.90 -7.99
N ILE A 132 -12.86 -10.17 -7.65
CA ILE A 132 -11.49 -10.73 -7.63
C ILE A 132 -11.22 -11.48 -8.93
#